data_AF-A0A6F8XAN8-F1
#
_entry.id   AF-A0A6F8XAN8-F1
#
_cell.length_a   1.000
_cell.length_b   1.000
_cell.length_c   1.000
_cell.angle_alpha   90.00
_cell.angle_beta   90.00
_cell.angle_gamma   90.00
#
_symmetry.space_group_name_H-M   'P 1'
#
loop_
_entity.id
_entity.type
_entity.pdbx_description
1 polymer ?
#
loop_
_entity_poly.entity_id
_entity_poly.type
_entity_poly.pdbx_seq_one_letter_code
_entity_poly.pdbx_strand_id
1 'polypeptide(L)'
;MPLSPSHYQTELVRHLVAIETPEAMDAALASLLTPAEYQEISKRLQIFKLLRDGVPHRKIAETLGVGIATVSRGSRALTMLASSRNDHL
;
A
#
# COMPACT_ATOMS: atom_id res chain seq x y z
N MET A 1 -20.23 0.93 -24.86
CA MET A 1 -19.60 2.08 -24.16
C MET A 1 -18.23 1.64 -23.67
N PRO A 2 -17.16 2.43 -23.85
CA PRO A 2 -15.86 2.09 -23.28
C PRO A 2 -15.95 2.14 -21.75
N LEU A 3 -15.40 1.14 -21.08
CA LEU A 3 -15.34 1.11 -19.62
C LEU A 3 -14.42 2.23 -19.15
N SER A 4 -14.87 3.03 -18.18
CA SER A 4 -14.08 4.12 -17.60
C SER A 4 -13.02 3.57 -16.63
N PRO A 5 -11.89 4.26 -16.43
CA PRO A 5 -10.88 3.85 -15.44
C PRO A 5 -11.43 3.64 -14.03
N SER A 6 -12.47 4.38 -13.64
CA SER A 6 -13.17 4.22 -12.36
C SER A 6 -13.90 2.88 -12.24
N HIS A 7 -14.35 2.29 -13.35
CA HIS A 7 -15.01 0.99 -13.36
C HIS A 7 -14.02 -0.14 -13.04
N TYR A 8 -12.85 -0.17 -13.69
CA TYR A 8 -11.82 -1.18 -13.42
C TYR A 8 -11.33 -1.16 -11.97
N GLN A 9 -11.18 0.04 -11.38
CA GLN A 9 -10.81 0.19 -9.98
C GLN A 9 -11.90 -0.35 -9.04
N THR A 10 -13.17 -0.10 -9.37
CA THR A 10 -14.30 -0.60 -8.60
C THR A 10 -14.36 -2.13 -8.62
N GLU A 11 -14.17 -2.75 -9.79
CA GLU A 11 -14.13 -4.21 -9.94
C GLU A 11 -12.95 -4.83 -9.18
N LEU A 12 -11.76 -4.22 -9.26
CA LEU A 12 -10.59 -4.67 -8.50
C LEU A 12 -10.87 -4.63 -7.00
N VAL A 13 -11.40 -3.51 -6.48
CA VAL A 13 -11.71 -3.38 -5.05
C VAL A 13 -12.78 -4.40 -4.62
N ARG A 14 -13.84 -4.58 -5.42
CA ARG A 14 -14.87 -5.60 -5.14
C ARG A 14 -14.29 -7.00 -5.10
N HIS A 15 -13.43 -7.34 -6.05
CA HIS A 15 -12.74 -8.63 -6.09
C HIS A 15 -11.90 -8.87 -4.83
N LEU A 16 -11.08 -7.89 -4.43
CA LEU A 16 -10.24 -8.00 -3.24
C LEU A 16 -11.06 -8.09 -1.95
N VAL A 17 -12.14 -7.32 -1.81
CA VAL A 17 -12.99 -7.32 -0.61
C VAL A 17 -13.78 -8.63 -0.44
N ALA A 18 -14.07 -9.34 -1.54
CA ALA A 18 -14.80 -10.61 -1.51
C ALA A 18 -13.97 -11.81 -1.02
N ILE A 19 -12.67 -11.64 -0.79
CA ILE A 19 -11.78 -12.72 -0.35
C ILE A 19 -11.76 -12.78 1.17
N GLU A 20 -12.12 -13.94 1.73
CA GLU A 20 -12.39 -14.08 3.17
C GLU A 20 -11.22 -14.65 3.99
N THR A 21 -10.19 -15.21 3.35
CA THR A 21 -9.03 -15.80 4.06
C THR A 21 -7.70 -15.16 3.66
N PRO A 22 -6.73 -15.07 4.59
CA PRO A 22 -5.39 -14.57 4.28
C PRO A 22 -4.69 -15.35 3.17
N GLU A 23 -4.84 -16.66 3.13
CA GLU A 23 -4.20 -17.55 2.15
C GLU A 23 -4.77 -17.30 0.75
N ALA A 24 -6.09 -17.12 0.64
CA ALA A 24 -6.74 -16.81 -0.62
C ALA A 24 -6.36 -15.39 -1.10
N MET A 25 -6.21 -14.42 -0.19
CA MET A 25 -5.79 -13.07 -0.52
C MET A 25 -4.34 -13.05 -1.02
N ASP A 26 -3.44 -13.78 -0.36
CA ASP A 26 -2.05 -13.91 -0.76
C ASP A 26 -1.94 -14.53 -2.17
N ALA A 27 -2.67 -15.62 -2.43
CA ALA A 27 -2.72 -16.25 -3.74
C ALA A 27 -3.27 -15.29 -4.82
N ALA A 28 -4.33 -14.54 -4.52
CA ALA A 28 -4.91 -13.56 -5.43
C ALA A 28 -3.89 -12.45 -5.76
N LEU A 29 -3.27 -11.83 -4.76
CA LEU A 29 -2.25 -10.80 -4.95
C LEU A 29 -1.04 -11.31 -5.73
N ALA A 30 -0.56 -12.52 -5.43
CA ALA A 30 0.54 -13.15 -6.15
C ALA A 30 0.21 -13.47 -7.63
N SER A 31 -1.08 -13.66 -7.95
CA SER A 31 -1.54 -13.88 -9.33
C SER A 31 -1.78 -12.58 -10.11
N LEU A 32 -2.18 -11.51 -9.41
CA LEU A 32 -2.51 -10.20 -10.00
C LEU A 32 -1.29 -9.30 -10.19
N LEU A 33 -0.27 -9.45 -9.33
CA LEU A 33 0.91 -8.61 -9.29
C LEU A 33 2.14 -9.39 -9.71
N THR A 34 3.12 -8.69 -10.29
CA THR A 34 4.45 -9.26 -10.42
C THR A 34 5.09 -9.45 -9.02
N PRO A 35 6.03 -10.40 -8.87
CA PRO A 35 6.74 -10.57 -7.61
C PRO A 35 7.41 -9.28 -7.09
N ALA A 36 7.91 -8.44 -8.00
CA ALA A 36 8.52 -7.15 -7.66
C ALA A 36 7.50 -6.15 -7.10
N GLU A 37 6.34 -6.01 -7.76
CA GLU A 37 5.26 -5.14 -7.28
C GLU A 37 4.73 -5.60 -5.92
N TYR A 38 4.54 -6.91 -5.73
CA TYR A 38 4.04 -7.43 -4.46
C TYR A 38 5.01 -7.17 -3.30
N GLN A 39 6.32 -7.34 -3.54
CA GLN A 39 7.35 -6.95 -2.57
C GLN A 39 7.36 -5.45 -2.30
N GLU A 40 7.18 -4.60 -3.33
CA GLU A 40 7.20 -3.15 -3.17
C GLU A 40 6.02 -2.66 -2.32
N ILE A 41 4.80 -3.13 -2.59
CA ILE A 41 3.62 -2.75 -1.80
C ILE A 41 3.72 -3.28 -0.36
N SER A 42 4.30 -4.46 -0.17
CA SER A 42 4.56 -5.04 1.16
C SER A 42 5.53 -4.17 1.95
N LYS A 43 6.64 -3.73 1.34
CA LYS A 43 7.58 -2.77 1.96
C LYS A 43 6.90 -1.44 2.27
N ARG A 44 6.04 -0.94 1.38
CA ARG A 44 5.30 0.31 1.60
C ARG A 44 4.37 0.23 2.81
N LEU A 45 3.71 -0.90 3.03
CA LEU A 45 2.92 -1.13 4.24
C LEU A 45 3.80 -1.09 5.51
N GLN A 46 5.00 -1.69 5.47
CA GLN A 46 5.93 -1.65 6.60
C GLN A 46 6.46 -0.24 6.87
N ILE A 47 6.75 0.54 5.81
CA ILE A 47 7.12 1.95 5.95
C ILE A 47 6.04 2.71 6.72
N PHE A 48 4.75 2.53 6.37
CA PHE A 48 3.65 3.21 7.07
C PHE A 48 3.54 2.79 8.53
N LYS A 49 3.71 1.50 8.86
CA LYS A 49 3.71 1.02 10.24
C LYS A 49 4.82 1.67 11.06
N LEU A 50 6.07 1.58 10.60
CA LEU A 50 7.23 2.11 11.30
C LEU A 50 7.20 3.64 11.44
N LEU A 51 6.68 4.36 10.44
CA LEU A 51 6.48 5.81 10.54
C LEU A 51 5.47 6.18 11.62
N ARG A 52 4.37 5.42 11.77
CA ARG A 52 3.39 5.63 12.83
C ARG A 52 3.97 5.32 14.21
N ASP A 53 4.89 4.37 14.28
CA ASP A 53 5.62 4.03 15.50
C ASP A 53 6.74 5.04 15.84
N GLY A 54 6.87 6.12 15.06
CA GLY A 54 7.86 7.18 15.30
C GLY A 54 9.29 6.81 14.93
N VAL A 55 9.49 5.72 14.18
CA VAL A 55 10.84 5.25 13.80
C VAL A 55 11.49 6.26 12.82
N PRO A 56 12.74 6.69 13.06
CA PRO A 56 13.43 7.63 12.19
C PRO A 56 13.59 7.10 10.75
N HIS A 57 13.44 7.97 9.75
CA HIS A 57 13.46 7.57 8.33
C HIS A 57 14.71 6.79 7.92
N ARG A 58 15.89 7.18 8.44
CA ARG A 58 17.16 6.47 8.19
C ARG A 58 17.11 5.02 8.67
N LYS A 59 16.54 4.79 9.86
CA LYS A 59 16.43 3.45 10.43
C LYS A 59 15.45 2.58 9.62
N ILE A 60 14.34 3.16 9.17
CA ILE A 60 13.39 2.48 8.28
C ILE A 60 14.07 2.06 6.97
N ALA A 61 14.84 2.97 6.36
CA ALA A 61 15.57 2.72 5.12
C ALA A 61 16.55 1.54 5.26
N GLU A 62 17.33 1.52 6.34
CA GLU A 62 18.25 0.42 6.67
C GLU A 62 17.49 -0.90 6.91
N THR A 63 16.47 -0.89 7.78
CA THR A 63 15.72 -2.11 8.16
C THR A 63 15.02 -2.76 6.98
N LEU A 64 14.48 -1.96 6.05
CA LEU A 64 13.71 -2.48 4.90
C LEU A 64 14.56 -2.62 3.62
N GLY A 65 15.84 -2.25 3.67
CA GLY A 65 16.73 -2.27 2.50
C GLY A 65 16.21 -1.38 1.36
N VAL A 66 15.74 -0.18 1.68
CA VAL A 66 15.22 0.80 0.70
C VAL A 66 15.96 2.12 0.79
N GLY A 67 15.94 2.91 -0.28
CA GLY A 67 16.51 4.25 -0.28
C GLY A 67 15.74 5.22 0.63
N ILE A 68 16.44 6.21 1.18
CA ILE A 68 15.84 7.26 2.02
C ILE A 68 14.70 8.02 1.30
N ALA A 69 14.83 8.19 -0.02
CA ALA A 69 13.81 8.83 -0.85
C ALA A 69 12.48 8.04 -0.86
N THR A 70 12.55 6.70 -0.80
CA THR A 70 11.36 5.84 -0.73
C THR A 70 10.62 6.05 0.58
N VAL A 71 11.35 6.13 1.70
CA VAL A 71 10.74 6.41 3.02
C VAL A 71 10.14 7.82 3.05
N SER A 72 10.83 8.82 2.51
CA SER A 72 10.32 10.20 2.43
C SER A 72 9.04 10.31 1.60
N ARG A 73 8.92 9.59 0.47
CA ARG A 73 7.67 9.48 -0.29
C ARG A 73 6.56 8.81 0.53
N GLY A 74 6.91 7.76 1.28
CA GLY A 74 5.99 7.10 2.19
C GLY A 74 5.43 8.03 3.27
N SER A 75 6.30 8.82 3.91
CA SER A 75 5.90 9.84 4.90
C SER A 75 4.89 10.84 4.34
N ARG A 76 5.15 11.41 3.15
CA ARG A 76 4.22 12.34 2.49
C ARG A 76 2.87 11.69 2.19
N ALA A 77 2.88 10.46 1.65
CA ALA A 77 1.66 9.73 1.35
C ALA A 77 0.84 9.42 2.61
N LEU A 78 1.50 9.08 3.72
CA LEU A 78 0.84 8.85 5.00
C LEU A 78 0.17 10.12 5.53
N THR A 79 0.81 11.29 5.39
CA THR A 79 0.21 12.58 5.75
C THR A 79 -1.05 12.87 4.92
N MET A 80 -1.00 12.66 3.60
CA MET A 80 -2.18 12.85 2.73
C MET A 80 -3.35 11.91 3.13
N LEU A 81 -3.05 10.66 3.46
CA LEU A 81 -4.04 9.68 3.95
C LEU A 81 -4.64 10.04 5.31
N ALA A 82 -3.96 10.84 6.12
CA ALA A 82 -4.50 11.37 7.38
C ALA A 82 -5.43 12.55 7.10
N SER A 83 -5.03 13.45 6.20
CA SER A 83 -5.85 14.60 5.77
C SER A 83 -7.17 14.16 5.15
N SER A 84 -7.16 13.23 4.19
CA SER A 84 -8.39 12.74 3.54
C SER A 84 -9.36 12.00 4.48
N ARG A 85 -8.90 11.58 5.67
CA ARG A 85 -9.74 10.93 6.68
C ARG A 85 -10.49 11.94 7.55
N ASN A 86 -10.00 13.17 7.63
CA ASN A 86 -10.63 14.26 8.39
C ASN A 86 -11.69 15.02 7.57
N ASP A 87 -11.81 14.76 6.27
CA ASP A 87 -12.75 15.46 5.37
C ASP A 87 -14.16 14.81 5.34
N HIS A 88 -14.45 13.86 6.24
CA HIS A 88 -15.71 13.12 6.33
C HIS A 88 -16.38 13.18 7.71
N LEU A 89 -16.17 14.28 8.46
CA LEU A 89 -16.90 14.61 9.68
C LEU A 89 -17.64 15.95 9.53
#